data_AF-A0A530GKN6-F1
#
_entry.id   AF-A0A530GKN6-F1
#
_cell.length_a   1.000
_cell.length_b   1.000
_cell.length_c   1.000
_cell.angle_alpha   90.00
_cell.angle_beta   90.00
_cell.angle_gamma   90.00
#
_symmetry.space_group_name_H-M   'P 1'
#
loop_
_entity.id
_entity.type
_entity.pdbx_description
1 polymer ?
#
loop_
_entity_poly.entity_id
_entity_poly.type
_entity_poly.pdbx_seq_one_letter_code
_entity_poly.pdbx_strand_id
1 'polypeptide(L)'
;RQTVLVLQGGGALGAYQAGVYQALVEGGIEPDWVIGTSIGAINAALIAGNKPGDRLPRLQEFWDGVSRSSPFDEFFRMMVPSNIFANMGTVMRGIPGFFEPNPSAMFGVNREVGVENASYYTTDPLKRTLSNLVDFDYLNGRHTRLTVGAVNVNTSELKYFDTREMILSA
;
A
#
# COMPACT_ATOMS: atom_id res chain seq x y z
N ARG A 1 -24.21 -2.06 16.97
CA ARG A 1 -24.12 -1.84 15.50
C ARG A 1 -22.63 -1.86 15.15
N GLN A 2 -22.24 -2.53 14.07
CA GLN A 2 -20.84 -2.54 13.61
C GLN A 2 -20.76 -1.74 12.30
N THR A 3 -19.80 -0.83 12.20
CA THR A 3 -19.48 -0.07 10.99
C THR A 3 -18.30 -0.73 10.29
N VAL A 4 -18.50 -1.14 9.04
CA VAL A 4 -17.49 -1.81 8.22
C VAL A 4 -17.13 -0.92 7.03
N LEU A 5 -15.84 -0.59 6.89
CA LEU A 5 -15.31 0.16 5.77
C LEU A 5 -14.59 -0.80 4.80
N VAL A 6 -15.02 -0.84 3.55
CA VAL A 6 -14.45 -1.74 2.53
C VAL A 6 -13.73 -0.91 1.46
N LEU A 7 -12.42 -1.15 1.33
CA LEU A 7 -11.52 -0.41 0.45
C LEU A 7 -11.03 -1.30 -0.69
N GLN A 8 -11.47 -0.96 -1.91
CA GLN A 8 -11.09 -1.68 -3.13
C GLN A 8 -9.61 -1.43 -3.49
N GLY A 9 -9.05 -2.30 -4.34
CA GLY A 9 -7.84 -2.00 -5.11
C GLY A 9 -8.05 -0.88 -6.14
N GLY A 10 -6.98 -0.46 -6.80
CA GLY A 10 -7.03 0.63 -7.80
C GLY A 10 -5.76 1.46 -7.94
N GLY A 11 -4.63 1.03 -7.36
CA GLY A 11 -3.36 1.76 -7.44
C GLY A 11 -3.48 3.19 -6.89
N ALA A 12 -3.01 4.18 -7.65
CA ALA A 12 -3.02 5.58 -7.22
C ALA A 12 -4.42 6.14 -6.88
N LEU A 13 -5.51 5.53 -7.41
CA LEU A 13 -6.88 5.91 -7.04
C LEU A 13 -7.19 5.67 -5.56
N GLY A 14 -6.37 4.90 -4.85
CA GLY A 14 -6.44 4.75 -3.39
C GLY A 14 -6.32 6.07 -2.64
N ALA A 15 -5.73 7.13 -3.21
CA ALA A 15 -5.61 8.44 -2.57
C ALA A 15 -6.98 9.04 -2.23
N TYR A 16 -7.99 8.80 -3.10
CA TYR A 16 -9.36 9.25 -2.84
C TYR A 16 -9.98 8.56 -1.62
N GLN A 17 -9.55 7.34 -1.28
CA GLN A 17 -10.05 6.64 -0.10
C GLN A 17 -9.62 7.33 1.20
N ALA A 18 -8.48 8.01 1.22
CA ALA A 18 -8.06 8.82 2.38
C ALA A 18 -9.01 10.00 2.60
N GLY A 19 -9.44 10.67 1.51
CA GLY A 19 -10.47 11.73 1.59
C GLY A 19 -11.85 11.20 2.00
N VAL A 20 -12.24 10.01 1.54
CA VAL A 20 -13.47 9.35 2.02
C VAL A 20 -13.38 9.07 3.51
N TYR A 21 -12.25 8.54 3.99
CA TYR A 21 -12.04 8.28 5.42
C TYR A 21 -12.07 9.58 6.23
N GLN A 22 -11.46 10.66 5.74
CA GLN A 22 -11.52 11.98 6.36
C GLN A 22 -12.97 12.45 6.54
N ALA A 23 -13.78 12.39 5.49
CA ALA A 23 -15.18 12.81 5.54
C ALA A 23 -16.02 11.96 6.53
N LEU A 24 -15.71 10.67 6.67
CA LEU A 24 -16.34 9.81 7.68
C LEU A 24 -16.02 10.27 9.10
N VAL A 25 -14.75 10.52 9.41
CA VAL A 25 -14.31 10.97 10.75
C VAL A 25 -14.86 12.36 11.08
N GLU A 26 -14.87 13.29 10.12
CA GLU A 26 -15.51 14.61 10.27
C GLU A 26 -17.02 14.49 10.53
N GLY A 27 -17.67 13.47 9.96
CA GLY A 27 -19.05 13.11 10.23
C GLY A 27 -19.28 12.33 11.54
N GLY A 28 -18.22 12.11 12.35
CA GLY A 28 -18.29 11.36 13.61
C GLY A 28 -18.41 9.84 13.43
N ILE A 29 -18.01 9.30 12.28
CA ILE A 29 -18.08 7.87 11.95
C ILE A 29 -16.67 7.27 11.96
N GLU A 30 -16.40 6.42 12.94
CA GLU A 30 -15.18 5.59 12.98
C GLU A 30 -15.52 4.13 12.67
N PRO A 31 -14.74 3.42 11.83
CA PRO A 31 -14.99 2.02 11.52
C PRO A 31 -14.52 1.10 12.66
N ASP A 32 -15.34 0.10 12.97
CA ASP A 32 -14.97 -1.01 13.86
C ASP A 32 -14.13 -2.06 13.10
N TRP A 33 -14.29 -2.12 11.78
CA TRP A 33 -13.64 -3.08 10.89
C TRP A 33 -13.32 -2.43 9.55
N VAL A 34 -12.08 -2.57 9.11
CA VAL A 34 -11.65 -2.15 7.77
C VAL A 34 -11.20 -3.38 6.97
N ILE A 35 -11.68 -3.48 5.74
CA ILE A 35 -11.33 -4.53 4.79
C ILE A 35 -10.63 -3.89 3.60
N GLY A 36 -9.52 -4.45 3.15
CA GLY A 36 -8.75 -3.86 2.06
C GLY A 36 -8.21 -4.89 1.06
N THR A 37 -8.12 -4.49 -0.21
CA THR A 37 -7.45 -5.25 -1.28
C THR A 37 -6.44 -4.36 -2.00
N SER A 38 -5.22 -4.86 -2.26
CA SER A 38 -4.15 -4.09 -2.92
C SER A 38 -3.90 -2.74 -2.21
N ILE A 39 -3.98 -1.58 -2.88
CA ILE A 39 -3.84 -0.28 -2.23
C ILE A 39 -4.85 -0.06 -1.09
N GLY A 40 -6.05 -0.63 -1.21
CA GLY A 40 -7.04 -0.58 -0.14
C GLY A 40 -6.59 -1.32 1.11
N ALA A 41 -5.78 -2.38 0.97
CA ALA A 41 -5.17 -3.08 2.11
C ALA A 41 -4.16 -2.19 2.84
N ILE A 42 -3.41 -1.36 2.11
CA ILE A 42 -2.45 -0.41 2.68
C ILE A 42 -3.18 0.67 3.47
N ASN A 43 -4.18 1.32 2.85
CA ASN A 43 -5.02 2.29 3.55
C ASN A 43 -5.73 1.66 4.77
N ALA A 44 -6.23 0.43 4.63
CA ALA A 44 -6.87 -0.28 5.72
C ALA A 44 -5.90 -0.56 6.89
N ALA A 45 -4.66 -0.95 6.60
CA ALA A 45 -3.63 -1.13 7.61
C ALA A 45 -3.26 0.19 8.32
N LEU A 46 -3.13 1.29 7.58
CA LEU A 46 -2.87 2.61 8.14
C LEU A 46 -4.01 3.09 9.06
N ILE A 47 -5.28 2.81 8.70
CA ILE A 47 -6.44 3.14 9.54
C ILE A 47 -6.50 2.24 10.78
N ALA A 48 -6.37 0.92 10.61
CA ALA A 48 -6.56 -0.02 11.70
C ALA A 48 -5.38 -0.06 12.68
N GLY A 49 -4.16 0.17 12.20
CA GLY A 49 -2.93 0.12 12.99
C GLY A 49 -2.49 1.46 13.58
N ASN A 50 -3.38 2.45 13.62
CA ASN A 50 -3.12 3.73 14.28
C ASN A 50 -4.30 4.15 15.17
N LYS A 51 -4.01 4.89 16.24
CA LYS A 51 -5.02 5.42 17.16
C LYS A 51 -5.90 6.47 16.49
N PRO A 52 -7.18 6.62 16.89
CA PRO A 52 -8.00 7.77 16.49
C PRO A 52 -7.23 9.07 16.77
N GLY A 53 -7.03 9.90 15.74
CA GLY A 53 -6.16 11.08 15.78
C GLY A 53 -4.89 10.95 14.93
N ASP A 54 -4.25 9.77 14.92
CA ASP A 54 -3.02 9.53 14.14
C ASP A 54 -3.30 9.00 12.73
N ARG A 55 -4.48 8.43 12.50
CA ARG A 55 -4.86 7.76 11.23
C ARG A 55 -4.75 8.67 10.01
N LEU A 56 -5.33 9.87 10.06
CA LEU A 56 -5.28 10.83 8.95
C LEU A 56 -3.87 11.35 8.69
N PRO A 57 -3.10 11.78 9.72
CA PRO A 57 -1.69 12.11 9.55
C PRO A 57 -0.87 11.00 8.88
N ARG A 58 -1.04 9.73 9.28
CA ARG A 58 -0.30 8.61 8.69
C ARG A 58 -0.72 8.28 7.26
N LEU A 59 -2.02 8.39 6.95
CA LEU A 59 -2.50 8.30 5.57
C LEU A 59 -1.87 9.40 4.71
N GLN A 60 -1.86 10.65 5.20
CA GLN A 60 -1.26 11.76 4.48
C GLN A 60 0.25 11.58 4.30
N GLU A 61 0.97 11.18 5.34
CA GLU A 61 2.41 10.90 5.26
C GLU A 61 2.73 9.82 4.22
N PHE A 62 1.93 8.76 4.16
CA PHE A 62 2.07 7.72 3.13
C PHE A 62 1.87 8.29 1.73
N TRP A 63 0.76 8.99 1.48
CA TRP A 63 0.43 9.52 0.15
C TRP A 63 1.38 10.64 -0.29
N ASP A 64 1.85 11.47 0.63
CA ASP A 64 2.90 12.46 0.39
C ASP A 64 4.22 11.77 0.04
N GLY A 65 4.58 10.67 0.72
CA GLY A 65 5.77 9.89 0.40
C GLY A 65 5.72 9.28 -1.01
N VAL A 66 4.59 8.68 -1.37
CA VAL A 66 4.35 8.04 -2.68
C VAL A 66 4.26 9.06 -3.82
N SER A 67 3.82 10.28 -3.54
CA SER A 67 3.66 11.36 -4.54
C SER A 67 4.90 12.23 -4.74
N ARG A 68 5.92 12.14 -3.86
CA ARG A 68 7.18 12.88 -4.01
C ARG A 68 7.84 12.53 -5.34
N SER A 69 7.89 13.53 -6.22
CA SER A 69 8.68 13.46 -7.44
C SER A 69 10.16 13.61 -7.08
N SER A 70 11.01 12.78 -7.66
CA SER A 70 12.46 12.97 -7.56
C SER A 70 12.87 14.22 -8.36
N PRO A 71 13.94 14.95 -7.99
CA PRO A 71 14.53 16.00 -8.83
C PRO A 71 14.86 15.52 -10.26
N PHE A 72 15.12 14.21 -10.40
CA PHE A 72 15.28 13.57 -11.69
C PHE A 72 13.97 13.41 -12.47
N ASP A 73 12.84 13.17 -11.81
CA ASP A 73 11.52 13.06 -12.47
C ASP A 73 11.06 14.42 -12.98
N GLU A 74 11.34 15.48 -12.23
CA GLU A 74 11.13 16.87 -12.67
C GLU A 74 12.01 17.21 -13.89
N PHE A 75 13.30 16.85 -13.86
CA PHE A 75 14.21 17.03 -15.00
C PHE A 75 13.72 16.31 -16.26
N PHE A 76 13.23 15.07 -16.15
CA PHE A 76 12.69 14.32 -17.27
C PHE A 76 11.34 14.85 -17.77
N ARG A 77 10.44 15.27 -16.86
CA ARG A 77 9.19 15.96 -17.22
C ARG A 77 9.45 17.26 -18.00
N MET A 78 10.53 17.96 -17.67
CA MET A 78 10.95 19.18 -18.37
C MET A 78 11.53 18.90 -19.77
N MET A 79 12.23 17.78 -19.95
CA MET A 79 12.88 17.41 -21.22
C MET A 79 11.96 16.68 -22.21
N VAL A 80 10.91 15.99 -21.74
CA VAL A 80 10.02 15.18 -22.60
C VAL A 80 8.55 15.53 -22.32
N PRO A 81 7.92 16.42 -23.10
CA PRO A 81 6.59 16.99 -22.81
C PRO A 81 5.40 16.01 -22.92
N SER A 82 5.63 14.72 -23.15
CA SER A 82 4.57 13.73 -23.33
C SER A 82 4.34 12.92 -22.04
N ASN A 83 3.09 12.92 -21.55
CA ASN A 83 2.64 12.16 -20.37
C ASN A 83 2.93 10.64 -20.44
N ILE A 84 3.19 10.09 -21.63
CA ILE A 84 3.47 8.66 -21.84
C ILE A 84 4.91 8.30 -21.40
N PHE A 85 5.90 9.16 -21.64
CA PHE A 85 7.30 8.89 -21.29
C PHE A 85 7.62 9.17 -19.81
N ALA A 86 6.95 10.13 -19.18
CA ALA A 86 7.07 10.36 -17.73
C ALA A 86 6.53 9.16 -16.92
N ASN A 87 5.44 8.53 -17.38
CA ASN A 87 4.90 7.29 -16.79
C ASN A 87 5.84 6.08 -17.01
N MET A 88 6.61 6.08 -18.10
CA MET A 88 7.65 5.07 -18.36
C MET A 88 8.83 5.17 -17.37
N GLY A 89 9.12 6.37 -16.86
CA GLY A 89 10.10 6.59 -15.80
C GLY A 89 9.74 5.88 -14.48
N THR A 90 8.46 5.94 -14.08
CA THR A 90 7.95 5.22 -12.89
C THR A 90 8.02 3.70 -13.07
N VAL A 91 7.71 3.19 -14.27
CA VAL A 91 7.89 1.77 -14.59
C VAL A 91 9.37 1.37 -14.53
N MET A 92 10.30 2.22 -14.97
CA MET A 92 11.73 1.87 -14.95
C MET A 92 12.41 2.03 -13.60
N ARG A 93 11.92 2.90 -12.70
CA ARG A 93 12.60 3.26 -11.45
C ARG A 93 11.84 2.93 -10.19
N GLY A 94 10.57 2.58 -10.31
CA GLY A 94 9.71 2.38 -9.16
C GLY A 94 9.14 3.66 -8.58
N ILE A 95 8.56 3.52 -7.38
CA ILE A 95 7.98 4.60 -6.61
C ILE A 95 8.66 4.59 -5.23
N PRO A 96 9.32 5.70 -4.83
CA PRO A 96 9.97 5.81 -3.53
C PRO A 96 9.05 5.39 -2.38
N GLY A 97 9.57 4.54 -1.48
CA GLY A 97 8.79 4.02 -0.35
C GLY A 97 7.69 3.03 -0.72
N PHE A 98 7.56 2.61 -1.99
CA PHE A 98 6.49 1.73 -2.44
C PHE A 98 7.04 0.51 -3.23
N PHE A 99 7.76 0.69 -4.34
CA PHE A 99 8.48 -0.42 -4.99
C PHE A 99 9.70 0.08 -5.76
N GLU A 100 10.65 -0.81 -6.02
CA GLU A 100 11.85 -0.52 -6.82
C GLU A 100 12.16 -1.69 -7.77
N PRO A 101 12.86 -1.46 -8.90
CA PRO A 101 13.20 -2.51 -9.86
C PRO A 101 13.97 -3.63 -9.18
N ASN A 102 13.59 -4.87 -9.49
CA ASN A 102 14.29 -6.02 -8.97
C ASN A 102 15.59 -6.25 -9.76
N PRO A 103 16.78 -6.20 -9.14
CA PRO A 103 18.03 -6.44 -9.84
C PRO A 103 18.11 -7.81 -10.51
N SER A 104 17.46 -8.84 -9.94
CA SER A 104 17.47 -10.19 -10.52
C SER A 104 16.78 -10.24 -11.90
N ALA A 105 15.75 -9.41 -12.10
CA ALA A 105 14.98 -9.34 -13.34
C ALA A 105 15.77 -8.70 -14.50
N MET A 106 16.87 -7.99 -14.22
CA MET A 106 17.72 -7.35 -15.24
C MET A 106 18.66 -8.32 -15.97
N PHE A 107 18.86 -9.53 -15.45
CA PHE A 107 19.81 -10.51 -16.01
C PHE A 107 19.18 -11.53 -16.96
N GLY A 108 17.96 -11.26 -17.45
CA GLY A 108 17.28 -12.06 -18.47
C GLY A 108 16.03 -12.78 -17.96
N VAL A 109 14.96 -12.75 -18.77
CA VAL A 109 13.62 -13.29 -18.44
C VAL A 109 13.57 -14.81 -18.25
N ASN A 110 14.61 -15.53 -18.68
CA ASN A 110 14.70 -17.00 -18.59
C ASN A 110 15.58 -17.47 -17.43
N ARG A 111 16.07 -16.56 -16.57
CA ARG A 111 16.91 -16.92 -15.44
C ARG A 111 16.07 -17.51 -14.32
N GLU A 112 16.45 -18.68 -13.82
CA GLU A 112 15.87 -19.24 -12.60
C GLU A 112 16.29 -18.39 -11.39
N VAL A 113 15.31 -17.73 -10.75
CA VAL A 113 15.55 -16.79 -9.64
C VAL A 113 14.76 -17.17 -8.36
N GLY A 114 14.05 -18.30 -8.36
CA GLY A 114 13.15 -18.70 -7.29
C GLY A 114 11.87 -17.84 -7.24
N VAL A 115 10.80 -18.34 -6.62
CA VAL A 115 9.49 -17.66 -6.60
C VAL A 115 9.58 -16.27 -5.98
N GLU A 116 10.37 -16.12 -4.91
CA GLU A 116 10.52 -14.85 -4.18
C GLU A 116 11.18 -13.73 -5.01
N ASN A 117 12.01 -14.07 -6.00
CA ASN A 117 12.69 -13.06 -6.84
C ASN A 117 12.19 -13.06 -8.29
N ALA A 118 11.07 -13.74 -8.59
CA ALA A 118 10.52 -13.85 -9.94
C ALA A 118 9.77 -12.58 -10.39
N SER A 119 9.57 -11.61 -9.50
CA SER A 119 8.88 -10.35 -9.78
C SER A 119 9.81 -9.31 -10.44
N TYR A 120 9.27 -8.48 -11.32
CA TYR A 120 10.01 -7.35 -11.94
C TYR A 120 10.42 -6.26 -10.95
N TYR A 121 9.73 -6.19 -9.80
CA TYR A 121 9.96 -5.22 -8.74
C TYR A 121 10.03 -5.92 -7.40
N THR A 122 10.79 -5.34 -6.47
CA THR A 122 10.71 -5.69 -5.04
C THR A 122 9.78 -4.72 -4.31
N THR A 123 9.07 -5.22 -3.31
CA THR A 123 8.22 -4.46 -2.39
C THR A 123 8.91 -4.17 -1.05
N ASP A 124 10.22 -4.40 -0.94
CA ASP A 124 10.99 -4.07 0.27
C ASP A 124 10.84 -2.59 0.69
N PRO A 125 10.78 -1.60 -0.22
CA PRO A 125 10.48 -0.23 0.15
C PRO A 125 9.13 -0.08 0.84
N LEU A 126 8.06 -0.70 0.30
CA LEU A 126 6.75 -0.68 0.93
C LEU A 126 6.76 -1.33 2.31
N LYS A 127 7.43 -2.48 2.46
CA LYS A 127 7.57 -3.14 3.76
C LYS A 127 8.18 -2.20 4.81
N ARG A 128 9.26 -1.49 4.45
CA ARG A 128 9.89 -0.49 5.32
C ARG A 128 8.95 0.66 5.65
N THR A 129 8.25 1.20 4.66
CA THR A 129 7.27 2.26 4.84
C THR A 129 6.15 1.84 5.80
N LEU A 130 5.54 0.67 5.58
CA LEU A 130 4.49 0.16 6.46
C LEU A 130 5.00 -0.12 7.87
N SER A 131 6.21 -0.65 8.01
CA SER A 131 6.83 -0.86 9.34
C SER A 131 6.99 0.43 10.13
N ASN A 132 7.16 1.57 9.45
CA ASN A 132 7.29 2.89 10.09
C ASN A 132 5.94 3.56 10.34
N LEU A 133 4.96 3.36 9.45
CA LEU A 133 3.67 4.06 9.46
C LEU A 133 2.54 3.32 10.19
N VAL A 134 2.70 2.03 10.41
CA VAL A 134 1.72 1.16 11.07
C VAL A 134 2.29 0.67 12.39
N ASP A 135 1.59 0.93 13.49
CA ASP A 135 1.88 0.30 14.78
C ASP A 135 1.23 -1.10 14.78
N PHE A 136 2.03 -2.13 14.48
CA PHE A 136 1.55 -3.50 14.41
C PHE A 136 1.17 -4.06 15.80
N ASP A 137 1.75 -3.55 16.89
CA ASP A 137 1.33 -3.95 18.23
C ASP A 137 -0.08 -3.41 18.53
N TYR A 138 -0.34 -2.15 18.18
CA TYR A 138 -1.67 -1.56 18.27
C TYR A 138 -2.68 -2.25 17.34
N LEU A 139 -2.29 -2.54 16.10
CA LEU A 139 -3.11 -3.27 15.12
C LEU A 139 -3.56 -4.63 15.66
N ASN A 140 -2.61 -5.37 16.24
CA ASN A 140 -2.87 -6.69 16.82
C ASN A 140 -3.59 -6.62 18.19
N GLY A 141 -3.70 -5.43 18.78
CA GLY A 141 -4.59 -5.14 19.92
C GLY A 141 -6.09 -5.18 19.59
N ARG A 142 -6.45 -5.29 18.29
CA ARG A 142 -7.84 -5.49 17.80
C ARG A 142 -8.81 -4.36 18.14
N HIS A 143 -8.30 -3.14 18.33
CA HIS A 143 -9.13 -1.94 18.52
C HIS A 143 -10.00 -1.65 17.28
N THR A 144 -9.42 -1.82 16.09
CA THR A 144 -10.12 -1.85 14.80
C THR A 144 -9.71 -3.12 14.09
N ARG A 145 -10.67 -3.96 13.70
CA ARG A 145 -10.38 -5.20 12.97
C ARG A 145 -9.84 -4.86 11.59
N LEU A 146 -8.85 -5.61 11.11
CA LEU A 146 -8.34 -5.54 9.76
C LEU A 146 -8.52 -6.89 9.08
N THR A 147 -9.01 -6.88 7.84
CA THR A 147 -8.96 -8.04 6.95
C THR A 147 -8.35 -7.64 5.62
N VAL A 148 -7.35 -8.39 5.17
CA VAL A 148 -6.74 -8.22 3.84
C VAL A 148 -6.81 -9.50 3.04
N GLY A 149 -7.16 -9.40 1.77
CA GLY A 149 -7.24 -10.53 0.86
C GLY A 149 -6.01 -10.63 -0.04
N ALA A 150 -5.51 -11.85 -0.23
CA ALA A 150 -4.49 -12.19 -1.22
C ALA A 150 -4.87 -13.48 -1.95
N VAL A 151 -4.22 -13.74 -3.09
CA VAL A 151 -4.38 -14.98 -3.85
C VAL A 151 -3.08 -15.75 -3.78
N ASN A 152 -3.15 -17.05 -3.48
CA ASN A 152 -2.01 -17.94 -3.60
C ASN A 152 -1.76 -18.24 -5.08
N VAL A 153 -0.62 -17.80 -5.61
CA VAL A 153 -0.27 -17.98 -7.04
C VAL A 153 -0.12 -19.43 -7.47
N ASN A 154 0.19 -20.35 -6.55
CA ASN A 154 0.37 -21.77 -6.86
C ASN A 154 -0.97 -22.53 -6.91
N THR A 155 -1.94 -22.14 -6.08
CA THR A 155 -3.22 -22.85 -5.94
C THR A 155 -4.41 -22.09 -6.51
N SER A 156 -4.24 -20.80 -6.84
CA SER A 156 -5.31 -19.87 -7.22
C SER A 156 -6.38 -19.64 -6.14
N GLU A 157 -6.13 -20.08 -4.91
CA GLU A 157 -7.07 -19.91 -3.80
C GLU A 157 -6.94 -18.54 -3.15
N LEU A 158 -8.08 -17.97 -2.73
CA LEU A 158 -8.12 -16.77 -1.92
C LEU A 158 -7.73 -17.10 -0.48
N LYS A 159 -6.83 -16.27 0.07
CA LYS A 159 -6.46 -16.29 1.48
C LYS A 159 -6.76 -14.93 2.10
N TYR A 160 -7.46 -14.95 3.22
CA TYR A 160 -7.72 -13.77 4.02
C TYR A 160 -6.84 -13.78 5.25
N PHE A 161 -6.24 -12.63 5.55
CA PHE A 161 -5.46 -12.39 6.75
C PHE A 161 -6.26 -11.44 7.63
N ASP A 162 -6.61 -11.89 8.83
CA ASP A 162 -7.56 -11.20 9.69
C ASP A 162 -7.02 -11.05 11.12
N THR A 163 -6.97 -9.83 11.64
CA THR A 163 -6.42 -9.59 12.99
C THR A 163 -7.21 -10.25 14.10
N ARG A 164 -8.46 -10.67 13.85
CA ARG A 164 -9.25 -11.47 14.78
C ARG A 164 -8.73 -12.91 14.89
N GLU A 165 -8.12 -13.44 13.84
CA GLU A 165 -7.76 -14.86 13.71
C GLU A 165 -6.25 -15.07 13.82
N MET A 166 -5.44 -14.07 13.48
CA MET A 166 -3.99 -14.16 13.48
C MET A 166 -3.29 -12.84 13.83
N ILE A 167 -2.00 -12.95 14.13
CA ILE A 167 -1.11 -11.80 14.30
C ILE A 167 -0.57 -11.40 12.92
N LEU A 168 -0.57 -10.10 12.64
CA LEU A 168 -0.04 -9.53 11.40
C LEU A 168 1.27 -8.78 11.66
N SER A 169 2.16 -8.81 10.66
CA SER A 169 3.39 -8.03 10.59
C SER A 169 3.56 -7.46 9.18
N ALA A 170 4.50 -6.53 9.01
CA ALA A 170 4.93 -6.06 7.70
C ALA A 170 5.70 -7.11 6.89
#